data_AF-A0A822WI64-F1
#
_entry.id   AF-A0A822WI64-F1
#
_cell.length_a   1.000
_cell.length_b   1.000
_cell.length_c   1.000
_cell.angle_alpha   90.00
_cell.angle_beta   90.00
_cell.angle_gamma   90.00
#
_symmetry.space_group_name_H-M   'P 1'
#
loop_
_entity.id
_entity.type
_entity.pdbx_description
1 polymer ?
#
loop_
_entity_poly.entity_id
_entity_poly.type
_entity_poly.pdbx_seq_one_letter_code
_entity_poly.pdbx_strand_id
1 'polypeptide(L)'
;MPNEDTINVDGSSGGKDSGIHWGGGGNGGGNGSNSSGANLSSTPEAQKPAAYGVPAVIGVYDGMWGFTLFTKTTLQEAMQAALTRLEQGAVAAAPLAGRLLGATIGALIPSEIAKDDPRMMATAHLVTSLPFDKVSTTLPAALPTQKATVVHTRIADIVDEDGKQHIAVVKSKNMPMSVPVVDAKPTKRAGVYTAGVVPGKPDLHVKVDTGKAPAVSQSQSKGIQKEQGPSRFPGFTSGQSTHEAVVRFPDGKSPPIYISVTEVSTPDQVKKRQEEEKRRTLAWALNNPVDAAAKEDKDAGDELSRAQGDIVKAQARINKAVQAIPLRKSELDESNKRVENAKKFVQETLKYAHDQSHPGHRVFQQAGYQLGLAQEDAKKRQTAYDASLKEKVDAEKALSVAVESRKQKEQKKKASEQKLADEKKKPRKGAKDYGHDYHPVPKTDEIKGLGDLTKGAPKTPKQNGGGKRPRWYGDKKSKIYEWDSQHGELEGYRASDGSHLGAFDPASGKQVKGPDPKRNIKKYL
;
A
#
# COMPACT_ATOMS: atom_id res chain seq x y z
N MET A 1 0.42 -70.97 34.80
CA MET A 1 1.53 -71.64 35.50
C MET A 1 2.82 -71.09 34.91
N PRO A 2 3.70 -70.54 35.76
CA PRO A 2 4.86 -69.73 35.35
C PRO A 2 6.08 -70.62 35.08
N ASN A 3 7.12 -70.05 34.47
CA ASN A 3 8.53 -70.39 34.70
C ASN A 3 9.33 -69.13 34.29
N GLU A 4 10.00 -68.47 35.24
CA GLU A 4 11.43 -68.67 35.59
C GLU A 4 12.31 -68.00 34.49
N ASP A 5 13.25 -67.10 34.76
CA ASP A 5 14.12 -66.94 35.91
C ASP A 5 14.71 -65.53 36.03
N THR A 6 15.08 -65.24 37.28
CA THR A 6 15.88 -64.13 37.80
C THR A 6 17.28 -64.01 37.19
N ILE A 7 17.88 -62.80 37.25
CA ILE A 7 19.20 -62.53 37.85
C ILE A 7 19.27 -61.06 38.27
N ASN A 8 19.51 -60.85 39.57
CA ASN A 8 19.96 -59.61 40.18
C ASN A 8 21.50 -59.57 40.17
N VAL A 9 22.11 -58.41 39.92
CA VAL A 9 23.41 -58.07 40.53
C VAL A 9 23.40 -56.61 40.95
N ASP A 10 23.63 -56.43 42.25
CA ASP A 10 23.80 -55.21 43.01
C ASP A 10 25.12 -54.49 42.70
N GLY A 11 25.15 -53.18 42.88
CA GLY A 11 26.36 -52.36 42.73
C GLY A 11 26.17 -50.93 43.23
N SER A 12 25.96 -50.77 44.53
CA SER A 12 25.89 -49.48 45.24
C SER A 12 27.30 -48.92 45.52
N SER A 13 27.56 -47.64 45.22
CA SER A 13 28.20 -46.68 46.17
C SER A 13 28.45 -45.29 45.54
N GLY A 14 28.24 -44.23 46.34
CA GLY A 14 28.94 -42.95 46.21
C GLY A 14 28.11 -41.74 45.77
N GLY A 15 27.42 -41.06 46.70
CA GLY A 15 26.65 -39.85 46.40
C GLY A 15 27.42 -38.52 46.48
N LYS A 16 26.89 -37.47 45.83
CA LYS A 16 26.36 -36.22 46.43
C LYS A 16 26.06 -35.15 45.36
N ASP A 17 24.82 -34.68 45.39
CA ASP A 17 24.28 -33.34 45.11
C ASP A 17 24.89 -32.42 44.05
N SER A 18 24.08 -32.06 43.05
CA SER A 18 23.31 -30.80 43.10
C SER A 18 22.36 -30.73 41.90
N GLY A 19 21.07 -30.58 42.19
CA GLY A 19 20.00 -30.65 41.21
C GLY A 19 19.89 -29.43 40.31
N ILE A 20 19.32 -29.64 39.13
CA ILE A 20 18.25 -28.83 38.52
C ILE A 20 17.46 -29.81 37.63
N HIS A 21 16.20 -30.03 38.00
CA HIS A 21 15.26 -30.89 37.29
C HIS A 21 14.50 -30.05 36.25
N TRP A 22 14.76 -30.27 34.97
CA TRP A 22 13.81 -29.97 33.89
C TRP A 22 13.39 -31.31 33.29
N GLY A 23 12.23 -31.80 33.74
CA GLY A 23 11.69 -33.09 33.33
C GLY A 23 11.05 -33.03 31.93
N GLY A 24 11.62 -33.83 31.02
CA GLY A 24 10.97 -34.58 29.94
C GLY A 24 10.44 -33.78 28.74
N GLY A 25 10.87 -33.97 27.49
CA GLY A 25 11.50 -35.14 26.84
C GLY A 25 10.54 -35.73 25.81
N GLY A 26 10.85 -35.57 24.52
CA GLY A 26 10.07 -36.16 23.42
C GLY A 26 10.50 -35.65 22.03
N ASN A 27 11.65 -36.10 21.56
CA ASN A 27 12.17 -35.82 20.22
C ASN A 27 11.66 -36.90 19.24
N GLY A 28 11.04 -36.48 18.14
CA GLY A 28 10.64 -37.35 17.04
C GLY A 28 10.58 -36.54 15.74
N GLY A 29 11.62 -36.66 14.92
CA GLY A 29 11.76 -35.94 13.66
C GLY A 29 10.75 -36.41 12.61
N GLY A 30 10.16 -35.44 11.90
CA GLY A 30 9.29 -35.67 10.75
C GLY A 30 8.99 -34.35 10.05
N ASN A 31 9.57 -34.17 8.86
CA ASN A 31 9.48 -32.98 8.03
C ASN A 31 8.02 -32.74 7.58
N GLY A 32 7.40 -31.65 8.04
CA GLY A 32 6.03 -31.28 7.66
C GLY A 32 5.59 -29.97 8.29
N SER A 33 5.68 -28.88 7.53
CA SER A 33 5.11 -27.58 7.86
C SER A 33 3.58 -27.69 8.02
N ASN A 34 3.09 -27.79 9.26
CA ASN A 34 1.68 -27.55 9.57
C ASN A 34 1.55 -26.96 10.98
N SER A 35 0.78 -25.89 11.09
CA SER A 35 0.53 -25.13 12.33
C SER A 35 -0.14 -25.99 13.41
N SER A 36 0.57 -26.33 14.47
CA SER A 36 -0.01 -26.62 15.79
C SER A 36 -0.17 -25.26 16.52
N GLY A 37 -1.20 -24.48 16.24
CA GLY A 37 -2.59 -24.82 16.58
C GLY A 37 -2.94 -24.28 17.97
N ALA A 38 -2.47 -23.08 18.34
CA ALA A 38 -3.02 -22.37 19.49
C ALA A 38 -4.55 -22.32 19.34
N ASN A 39 -5.29 -22.74 20.35
CA ASN A 39 -6.74 -22.70 20.29
C ASN A 39 -7.18 -21.24 20.30
N LEU A 40 -7.47 -20.68 19.12
CA LEU A 40 -7.77 -19.25 18.96
C LEU A 40 -9.05 -18.80 19.69
N SER A 41 -9.92 -19.75 20.06
CA SER A 41 -11.07 -19.47 20.92
C SER A 41 -10.67 -19.15 22.37
N SER A 42 -9.52 -19.64 22.84
CA SER A 42 -9.00 -19.42 24.20
C SER A 42 -7.74 -18.55 24.25
N THR A 43 -6.95 -18.51 23.17
CA THR A 43 -5.74 -17.70 22.98
C THR A 43 -5.73 -16.92 21.66
N PRO A 44 -6.70 -16.02 21.43
CA PRO A 44 -6.77 -15.24 20.19
C PRO A 44 -5.52 -14.39 19.93
N GLU A 45 -4.86 -13.89 20.97
CA GLU A 45 -3.62 -13.12 20.90
C GLU A 45 -2.39 -13.92 20.46
N ALA A 46 -2.50 -15.25 20.42
CA ALA A 46 -1.43 -16.13 19.94
C ALA A 46 -1.43 -16.29 18.42
N GLN A 47 -2.39 -15.72 17.68
CA GLN A 47 -2.46 -15.87 16.21
C GLN A 47 -1.16 -15.42 15.52
N LYS A 48 -0.62 -14.26 15.93
CA LYS A 48 0.62 -13.72 15.37
C LYS A 48 1.46 -12.98 16.42
N PRO A 49 2.77 -13.27 16.50
CA PRO A 49 3.74 -12.38 17.13
C PRO A 49 4.08 -11.23 16.16
N ALA A 50 4.16 -10.00 16.65
CA ALA A 50 4.52 -8.82 15.87
C ALA A 50 5.37 -7.85 16.70
N ALA A 51 6.32 -7.18 16.06
CA ALA A 51 7.03 -6.04 16.62
C ALA A 51 6.43 -4.72 16.09
N TYR A 52 6.86 -3.60 16.68
CA TYR A 52 6.44 -2.29 16.18
C TYR A 52 6.80 -2.08 14.70
N GLY A 53 5.84 -1.52 13.96
CA GLY A 53 5.97 -1.19 12.55
C GLY A 53 5.85 -2.39 11.59
N VAL A 54 5.63 -3.61 12.08
CA VAL A 54 5.45 -4.81 11.26
C VAL A 54 3.96 -5.05 11.03
N PRO A 55 3.48 -5.02 9.76
CA PRO A 55 2.10 -5.38 9.46
C PRO A 55 1.86 -6.89 9.68
N ALA A 56 0.99 -7.22 10.63
CA ALA A 56 0.62 -8.58 10.98
C ALA A 56 -0.77 -8.92 10.40
N VAL A 57 -0.87 -10.01 9.65
CA VAL A 57 -2.16 -10.50 9.13
C VAL A 57 -2.79 -11.43 10.16
N ILE A 58 -3.97 -11.06 10.66
CA ILE A 58 -4.78 -11.86 11.60
C ILE A 58 -6.21 -12.05 11.09
N GLY A 59 -6.87 -13.12 11.53
CA GLY A 59 -8.24 -13.46 11.14
C GLY A 59 -9.22 -13.38 12.31
N VAL A 60 -10.46 -13.00 12.03
CA VAL A 60 -11.57 -13.13 12.99
C VAL A 60 -12.16 -14.54 12.89
N TYR A 61 -12.03 -15.31 13.98
CA TYR A 61 -12.54 -16.68 14.10
C TYR A 61 -13.42 -16.77 15.34
N ASP A 62 -14.68 -17.20 15.17
CA ASP A 62 -15.65 -17.33 16.27
C ASP A 62 -15.80 -16.07 17.14
N GLY A 63 -15.74 -14.90 16.49
CA GLY A 63 -15.79 -13.60 17.18
C GLY A 63 -14.53 -13.22 17.93
N MET A 64 -13.45 -13.99 17.78
CA MET A 64 -12.20 -13.83 18.52
C MET A 64 -11.03 -13.60 17.56
N TRP A 65 -10.15 -12.68 17.94
CA TRP A 65 -8.98 -12.29 17.17
C TRP A 65 -8.02 -11.49 18.01
N GLY A 66 -6.73 -11.57 17.68
CA GLY A 66 -5.71 -10.89 18.43
C GLY A 66 -4.30 -11.15 17.94
N PHE A 67 -3.36 -10.49 18.58
CA PHE A 67 -1.93 -10.68 18.31
C PHE A 67 -1.10 -10.38 19.57
N THR A 68 0.15 -10.84 19.56
CA THR A 68 1.13 -10.56 20.58
C THR A 68 2.08 -9.49 20.08
N LEU A 69 2.11 -8.34 20.74
CA LEU A 69 2.98 -7.22 20.44
C LEU A 69 4.23 -7.25 21.34
N PHE A 70 5.40 -7.38 20.72
CA PHE A 70 6.69 -7.25 21.39
C PHE A 70 7.14 -5.80 21.38
N THR A 71 7.28 -5.20 22.56
CA THR A 71 7.49 -3.73 22.69
C THR A 71 8.95 -3.32 22.88
N LYS A 72 9.85 -4.25 23.24
CA LYS A 72 11.31 -3.98 23.35
C LYS A 72 12.06 -4.04 22.02
N THR A 73 11.40 -4.42 20.94
CA THR A 73 12.06 -4.54 19.63
C THR A 73 12.19 -3.18 18.96
N THR A 74 13.25 -2.99 18.18
CA THR A 74 13.39 -1.81 17.32
C THR A 74 12.29 -1.80 16.25
N LEU A 75 11.98 -0.60 15.77
CA LEU A 75 11.03 -0.41 14.68
C LEU A 75 11.52 -1.13 13.42
N GLN A 76 10.61 -1.76 12.69
CA GLN A 76 10.94 -2.44 11.44
C GLN A 76 11.63 -1.47 10.45
N GLU A 77 12.64 -1.96 9.73
CA GLU A 77 13.43 -1.17 8.77
C GLU A 77 12.57 -0.41 7.74
N ALA A 78 11.56 -1.06 7.14
CA ALA A 78 10.70 -0.41 6.13
C ALA A 78 9.91 0.77 6.72
N MET A 79 9.40 0.60 7.95
CA MET A 79 8.70 1.64 8.69
C MET A 79 9.64 2.79 9.07
N GLN A 80 10.83 2.48 9.58
CA GLN A 80 11.83 3.49 9.91
C GLN A 80 12.25 4.29 8.67
N ALA A 81 12.49 3.62 7.55
CA ALA A 81 12.84 4.26 6.29
C ALA A 81 11.70 5.14 5.76
N ALA A 82 10.44 4.71 5.90
CA ALA A 82 9.29 5.53 5.54
C ALA A 82 9.18 6.80 6.41
N LEU A 83 9.32 6.69 7.73
CA LEU A 83 9.33 7.85 8.63
C LEU A 83 10.44 8.84 8.29
N THR A 84 11.66 8.35 8.05
CA THR A 84 12.80 9.20 7.68
C THR A 84 12.56 9.92 6.34
N ARG A 85 12.01 9.25 5.32
CA ARG A 85 11.66 9.90 4.04
C ARG A 85 10.62 11.01 4.22
N LEU A 86 9.62 10.76 5.06
CA LEU A 86 8.57 11.74 5.35
C LEU A 86 9.09 12.94 6.17
N GLU A 87 10.10 12.73 7.01
CA GLU A 87 10.81 13.80 7.74
C GLU A 87 11.68 14.66 6.83
N GLN A 88 12.42 14.02 5.93
CA GLN A 88 13.29 14.70 4.97
C GLN A 88 12.50 15.57 3.99
N GLY A 89 11.18 15.37 3.88
CA GLY A 89 10.30 16.26 3.11
C GLY A 89 10.71 16.38 1.63
N ALA A 90 11.50 15.44 1.12
CA ALA A 90 11.93 15.37 -0.27
C ALA A 90 10.73 14.89 -1.09
N VAL A 91 9.77 15.79 -1.26
CA VAL A 91 8.60 15.52 -2.07
C VAL A 91 8.81 16.19 -3.40
N ALA A 92 8.60 15.38 -4.41
CA ALA A 92 8.48 15.79 -5.77
C ALA A 92 7.38 16.91 -5.81
N ALA A 93 7.78 18.16 -6.04
CA ALA A 93 7.01 19.42 -5.91
C ALA A 93 5.56 19.42 -6.47
N ALA A 94 4.64 18.76 -5.78
CA ALA A 94 3.21 18.76 -6.11
C ALA A 94 2.43 19.57 -5.06
N PRO A 95 1.45 20.41 -5.44
CA PRO A 95 0.71 21.25 -4.50
C PRO A 95 -0.06 20.47 -3.41
N LEU A 96 -0.51 19.26 -3.74
CA LEU A 96 -1.19 18.34 -2.80
C LEU A 96 -0.26 17.77 -1.73
N ALA A 97 1.03 17.63 -2.04
CA ALA A 97 2.02 17.04 -1.14
C ALA A 97 2.25 17.86 0.13
N GLY A 98 2.10 19.19 0.07
CA GLY A 98 2.30 20.06 1.24
C GLY A 98 1.26 19.88 2.37
N ARG A 99 0.15 19.17 2.10
CA ARG A 99 -0.95 18.94 3.07
C ARG A 99 -0.86 17.57 3.75
N LEU A 100 -0.61 16.51 2.97
CA LEU A 100 -0.40 15.14 3.46
C LEU A 100 0.68 14.46 2.62
N LEU A 101 1.55 13.72 3.28
CA LEU A 101 2.57 12.88 2.66
C LEU A 101 2.39 11.44 3.08
N GLY A 102 2.37 10.55 2.10
CA GLY A 102 2.35 9.11 2.27
C GLY A 102 3.64 8.48 1.76
N ALA A 103 4.15 7.47 2.46
CA ALA A 103 5.21 6.59 1.99
C ALA A 103 4.78 5.12 2.18
N THR A 104 4.81 4.32 1.11
CA THR A 104 4.40 2.91 1.18
C THR A 104 5.46 2.07 1.91
N ILE A 105 4.98 1.11 2.69
CA ILE A 105 5.81 0.12 3.41
C ILE A 105 5.50 -1.31 2.96
N GLY A 106 4.36 -1.53 2.29
CA GLY A 106 4.10 -2.79 1.61
C GLY A 106 2.82 -2.79 0.76
N ALA A 107 2.86 -3.57 -0.31
CA ALA A 107 1.72 -3.85 -1.18
C ALA A 107 1.00 -5.12 -0.73
N LEU A 108 -0.33 -5.08 -0.75
CA LEU A 108 -1.16 -6.24 -0.42
C LEU A 108 -1.35 -7.12 -1.66
N ILE A 109 -1.23 -8.43 -1.44
CA ILE A 109 -1.50 -9.48 -2.41
C ILE A 109 -2.55 -10.40 -1.77
N PRO A 110 -3.86 -10.08 -1.89
CA PRO A 110 -4.92 -10.82 -1.21
C PRO A 110 -4.93 -12.33 -1.50
N SER A 111 -4.61 -12.73 -2.73
CA SER A 111 -4.54 -14.15 -3.11
C SER A 111 -3.48 -14.93 -2.33
N GLU A 112 -2.37 -14.30 -1.98
CA GLU A 112 -1.31 -14.92 -1.17
C GLU A 112 -1.64 -14.91 0.33
N ILE A 113 -2.50 -14.00 0.79
CA ILE A 113 -3.02 -13.99 2.17
C ILE A 113 -3.89 -15.21 2.44
N ALA A 114 -4.77 -15.55 1.49
CA ALA A 114 -5.73 -16.65 1.65
C ALA A 114 -5.31 -17.98 1.01
N LYS A 115 -4.07 -18.07 0.52
CA LYS A 115 -3.54 -19.24 -0.18
C LYS A 115 -3.60 -20.51 0.66
N ASP A 116 -3.26 -20.37 1.95
CA ASP A 116 -3.19 -21.50 2.89
C ASP A 116 -4.53 -21.69 3.66
N ASP A 117 -5.35 -20.64 3.80
CA ASP A 117 -6.67 -20.68 4.44
C ASP A 117 -7.66 -19.77 3.68
N PRO A 118 -8.61 -20.35 2.91
CA PRO A 118 -9.60 -19.58 2.16
C PRO A 118 -10.48 -18.66 3.01
N ARG A 119 -10.68 -18.96 4.30
CA ARG A 119 -11.48 -18.11 5.21
C ARG A 119 -10.85 -16.73 5.40
N MET A 120 -9.53 -16.64 5.26
CA MET A 120 -8.78 -15.38 5.38
C MET A 120 -9.18 -14.36 4.31
N MET A 121 -9.75 -14.75 3.16
CA MET A 121 -10.26 -13.77 2.20
C MET A 121 -11.33 -12.84 2.80
N ALA A 122 -12.15 -13.37 3.72
CA ALA A 122 -13.27 -12.63 4.31
C ALA A 122 -12.97 -12.12 5.73
N THR A 123 -11.98 -12.70 6.41
CA THR A 123 -11.72 -12.43 7.83
C THR A 123 -10.37 -11.77 8.10
N ALA A 124 -9.49 -11.66 7.10
CA ALA A 124 -8.16 -11.11 7.28
C ALA A 124 -8.17 -9.60 7.50
N HIS A 125 -7.43 -9.17 8.52
CA HIS A 125 -7.12 -7.79 8.82
C HIS A 125 -5.62 -7.64 9.00
N LEU A 126 -5.07 -6.52 8.54
CA LEU A 126 -3.68 -6.16 8.77
C LEU A 126 -3.62 -5.24 9.98
N VAL A 127 -2.99 -5.72 11.06
CA VAL A 127 -2.76 -4.92 12.26
C VAL A 127 -1.32 -4.42 12.25
N THR A 128 -1.14 -3.12 12.41
CA THR A 128 0.18 -2.50 12.55
C THR A 128 0.18 -1.58 13.77
N SER A 129 1.18 -1.73 14.63
CA SER A 129 1.30 -0.96 15.86
C SER A 129 2.51 -0.04 15.84
N LEU A 130 2.41 1.12 16.47
CA LEU A 130 3.52 2.05 16.70
C LEU A 130 3.58 2.49 18.17
N PRO A 131 4.79 2.81 18.68
CA PRO A 131 4.93 3.55 19.92
C PRO A 131 4.20 4.90 19.81
N PHE A 132 3.54 5.32 20.88
CA PHE A 132 2.72 6.55 20.86
C PHE A 132 3.54 7.82 20.58
N ASP A 133 4.78 7.91 21.07
CA ASP A 133 5.70 9.02 20.82
C ASP A 133 6.14 9.15 19.34
N LYS A 134 5.94 8.11 18.54
CA LYS A 134 6.19 8.14 17.08
C LYS A 134 5.00 8.68 16.28
N VAL A 135 3.83 8.81 16.91
CA VAL A 135 2.61 9.28 16.23
C VAL A 135 2.05 10.58 16.78
N SER A 136 2.32 10.91 18.05
CA SER A 136 1.83 12.12 18.70
C SER A 136 2.88 12.75 19.60
N THR A 137 2.82 14.07 19.70
CA THR A 137 3.52 14.86 20.71
C THR A 137 2.66 15.11 21.96
N THR A 138 1.41 14.64 21.98
CA THR A 138 0.54 14.74 23.16
C THR A 138 1.14 13.93 24.32
N LEU A 139 1.17 14.50 25.51
CA LEU A 139 1.67 13.78 26.69
C LEU A 139 0.70 12.64 27.05
N PRO A 140 1.20 11.41 27.34
CA PRO A 140 0.34 10.28 27.76
C PRO A 140 -0.62 10.61 28.92
N ALA A 141 -0.19 11.45 29.85
CA ALA A 141 -0.98 11.90 31.00
C ALA A 141 -2.22 12.74 30.62
N ALA A 142 -2.26 13.32 29.42
CA ALA A 142 -3.38 14.12 28.92
C ALA A 142 -4.47 13.28 28.22
N LEU A 143 -4.19 12.01 27.90
CA LEU A 143 -5.14 11.12 27.23
C LEU A 143 -6.39 10.73 28.05
N PRO A 144 -6.36 10.53 29.40
CA PRO A 144 -7.55 10.06 30.14
C PRO A 144 -8.78 10.96 30.01
N THR A 145 -8.59 12.25 29.70
CA THR A 145 -9.68 13.22 29.60
C THR A 145 -10.21 13.40 28.17
N GLN A 146 -9.63 12.70 27.18
CA GLN A 146 -9.91 12.93 25.77
C GLN A 146 -10.43 11.65 25.08
N LYS A 147 -11.54 11.77 24.33
CA LYS A 147 -12.07 10.67 23.50
C LYS A 147 -11.27 10.44 22.21
N ALA A 148 -10.44 11.41 21.83
CA ALA A 148 -9.59 11.37 20.65
C ALA A 148 -8.38 12.28 20.88
N THR A 149 -7.25 11.96 20.25
CA THR A 149 -6.01 12.73 20.36
C THR A 149 -5.51 13.13 18.97
N VAL A 150 -4.71 14.20 18.91
CA VAL A 150 -4.09 14.66 17.66
C VAL A 150 -2.83 13.85 17.40
N VAL A 151 -2.66 13.40 16.16
CA VAL A 151 -1.48 12.68 15.68
C VAL A 151 -0.88 13.38 14.48
N HIS A 152 0.44 13.41 14.41
CA HIS A 152 1.19 13.90 13.24
C HIS A 152 1.47 12.78 12.24
N THR A 153 1.45 11.52 12.68
CA THR A 153 1.68 10.33 11.86
C THR A 153 0.54 9.34 12.04
N ARG A 154 0.11 8.71 10.94
CA ARG A 154 -0.87 7.62 10.89
C ARG A 154 -0.35 6.51 9.99
N ILE A 155 -0.88 5.31 10.16
CA ILE A 155 -0.76 4.21 9.22
C ILE A 155 -2.13 4.05 8.58
N ALA A 156 -2.17 4.22 7.27
CA ALA A 156 -3.39 4.18 6.49
C ALA A 156 -3.17 3.33 5.24
N ASP A 157 -4.26 2.75 4.76
CA ASP A 157 -4.26 2.07 3.49
C ASP A 157 -4.44 3.06 2.33
N ILE A 158 -3.83 2.77 1.19
CA ILE A 158 -3.94 3.60 -0.02
C ILE A 158 -4.14 2.72 -1.26
N VAL A 159 -4.78 3.25 -2.29
CA VAL A 159 -4.87 2.61 -3.62
C VAL A 159 -3.99 3.37 -4.60
N ASP A 160 -3.18 2.66 -5.37
CA ASP A 160 -2.39 3.26 -6.45
C ASP A 160 -3.12 3.29 -7.81
N GLU A 161 -2.44 3.84 -8.81
CA GLU A 161 -2.95 3.95 -10.17
C GLU A 161 -3.05 2.59 -10.89
N ASP A 162 -2.40 1.54 -10.37
CA ASP A 162 -2.46 0.18 -10.90
C ASP A 162 -3.59 -0.65 -10.26
N GLY A 163 -4.34 -0.07 -9.31
CA GLY A 163 -5.43 -0.76 -8.63
C GLY A 163 -4.92 -1.78 -7.61
N LYS A 164 -3.83 -1.47 -6.91
CA LYS A 164 -3.30 -2.25 -5.78
C LYS A 164 -3.51 -1.49 -4.48
N GLN A 165 -3.87 -2.22 -3.43
CA GLN A 165 -3.96 -1.70 -2.08
C GLN A 165 -2.59 -1.80 -1.39
N HIS A 166 -2.21 -0.76 -0.68
CA HIS A 166 -0.93 -0.65 0.02
C HIS A 166 -1.14 -0.22 1.46
N ILE A 167 -0.19 -0.55 2.33
CA ILE A 167 -0.04 0.11 3.62
C ILE A 167 0.97 1.24 3.48
N ALA A 168 0.59 2.42 3.95
CA ALA A 168 1.43 3.60 3.93
C ALA A 168 1.48 4.29 5.28
N VAL A 169 2.65 4.85 5.58
CA VAL A 169 2.80 5.82 6.65
C VAL A 169 2.36 7.17 6.08
N VAL A 170 1.39 7.80 6.73
CA VAL A 170 0.87 9.11 6.35
C VAL A 170 1.24 10.12 7.41
N LYS A 171 1.92 11.19 7.01
CA LYS A 171 2.33 12.29 7.87
C LYS A 171 1.69 13.59 7.39
N SER A 172 1.30 14.42 8.36
CA SER A 172 0.79 15.75 8.11
C SER A 172 1.63 16.76 8.87
N LYS A 173 2.16 17.78 8.17
CA LYS A 173 2.85 18.91 8.82
C LYS A 173 1.87 20.01 9.23
N ASN A 174 0.79 20.18 8.45
CA ASN A 174 -0.06 21.38 8.51
C ASN A 174 -1.55 21.08 8.68
N MET A 175 -1.98 19.82 8.62
CA MET A 175 -3.38 19.43 8.90
C MET A 175 -3.44 18.59 10.18
N PRO A 176 -4.24 18.98 11.18
CA PRO A 176 -4.45 18.15 12.35
C PRO A 176 -5.14 16.86 11.91
N MET A 177 -4.53 15.72 12.21
CA MET A 177 -5.18 14.41 12.11
C MET A 177 -5.54 13.98 13.52
N SER A 178 -6.74 13.43 13.73
CA SER A 178 -7.15 12.93 15.02
C SER A 178 -7.52 11.46 14.93
N VAL A 179 -7.16 10.71 15.97
CA VAL A 179 -7.51 9.29 16.12
C VAL A 179 -8.20 9.08 17.46
N PRO A 180 -9.19 8.17 17.53
CA PRO A 180 -9.84 7.78 18.77
C PRO A 180 -8.84 7.34 19.85
N VAL A 181 -9.17 7.62 21.09
CA VAL A 181 -8.48 7.06 22.27
C VAL A 181 -9.40 5.98 22.84
N VAL A 182 -8.87 4.77 23.02
CA VAL A 182 -9.62 3.60 23.50
C VAL A 182 -8.95 3.08 24.76
N ASP A 183 -9.72 2.94 25.84
CA ASP A 183 -9.24 2.27 27.04
C ASP A 183 -9.33 0.74 26.85
N ALA A 184 -8.19 0.06 27.03
CA ALA A 184 -8.12 -1.39 26.98
C ALA A 184 -8.70 -1.99 28.28
N LYS A 185 -9.42 -3.10 28.14
CA LYS A 185 -9.97 -3.84 29.28
C LYS A 185 -9.06 -5.02 29.59
N PRO A 186 -8.67 -5.23 30.86
CA PRO A 186 -7.86 -6.38 31.24
C PRO A 186 -8.64 -7.67 31.04
N THR A 187 -7.94 -8.75 30.68
CA THR A 187 -8.53 -10.09 30.66
C THR A 187 -8.07 -10.91 31.87
N LYS A 188 -8.55 -12.15 32.00
CA LYS A 188 -8.06 -13.10 33.02
C LYS A 188 -6.59 -13.48 32.83
N ARG A 189 -5.98 -13.18 31.68
CA ARG A 189 -4.62 -13.58 31.32
C ARG A 189 -3.67 -12.40 31.47
N ALA A 190 -2.57 -12.63 32.18
CA ALA A 190 -1.59 -11.60 32.48
C ALA A 190 -1.01 -10.99 31.20
N GLY A 191 -0.98 -9.65 31.13
CA GLY A 191 -0.48 -8.90 29.99
C GLY A 191 -1.38 -8.96 28.74
N VAL A 192 -2.57 -9.56 28.83
CA VAL A 192 -3.54 -9.63 27.72
C VAL A 192 -4.74 -8.74 27.99
N TYR A 193 -5.03 -7.88 27.02
CA TYR A 193 -6.11 -6.90 27.08
C TYR A 193 -7.02 -7.02 25.85
N THR A 194 -8.18 -6.38 25.93
CA THR A 194 -9.13 -6.24 24.82
C THR A 194 -9.40 -4.77 24.53
N ALA A 195 -9.45 -4.38 23.26
CA ALA A 195 -9.69 -2.99 22.86
C ALA A 195 -10.61 -2.90 21.63
N GLY A 196 -11.62 -2.04 21.71
CA GLY A 196 -12.56 -1.76 20.61
C GLY A 196 -11.95 -0.82 19.57
N VAL A 197 -11.04 -1.33 18.73
CA VAL A 197 -10.34 -0.54 17.70
C VAL A 197 -11.17 -0.37 16.43
N VAL A 198 -11.93 -1.41 16.04
CA VAL A 198 -12.72 -1.42 14.80
C VAL A 198 -14.21 -1.35 15.14
N PRO A 199 -14.93 -0.28 14.75
CA PRO A 199 -16.36 -0.17 14.98
C PRO A 199 -17.14 -1.36 14.39
N GLY A 200 -18.01 -1.97 15.20
CA GLY A 200 -18.85 -3.10 14.76
C GLY A 200 -18.14 -4.45 14.71
N LYS A 201 -16.86 -4.54 15.07
CA LYS A 201 -16.15 -5.82 15.27
C LYS A 201 -16.01 -6.12 16.78
N PRO A 202 -15.77 -7.40 17.14
CA PRO A 202 -15.40 -7.76 18.51
C PRO A 202 -14.11 -7.05 18.96
N ASP A 203 -13.97 -6.84 20.28
CA ASP A 203 -12.76 -6.22 20.84
C ASP A 203 -11.50 -7.03 20.47
N LEU A 204 -10.48 -6.34 19.97
CA LEU A 204 -9.21 -6.93 19.55
C LEU A 204 -8.42 -7.36 20.78
N HIS A 205 -7.96 -8.61 20.83
CA HIS A 205 -7.10 -9.10 21.90
C HIS A 205 -5.64 -8.73 21.63
N VAL A 206 -4.99 -8.07 22.59
CA VAL A 206 -3.60 -7.65 22.48
C VAL A 206 -2.83 -8.14 23.69
N LYS A 207 -1.83 -9.00 23.47
CA LYS A 207 -0.82 -9.28 24.48
C LYS A 207 0.32 -8.28 24.34
N VAL A 208 0.59 -7.51 25.39
CA VAL A 208 1.75 -6.62 25.44
C VAL A 208 2.89 -7.37 26.10
N ASP A 209 3.92 -7.70 25.33
CA ASP A 209 5.05 -8.51 25.77
C ASP A 209 6.36 -7.70 25.75
N THR A 210 7.05 -7.68 26.90
CA THR A 210 8.34 -6.99 27.07
C THR A 210 9.52 -7.97 27.12
N GLY A 211 9.26 -9.25 26.84
CA GLY A 211 10.25 -10.31 26.75
C GLY A 211 11.05 -10.30 25.46
N LYS A 212 11.90 -11.32 25.28
CA LYS A 212 12.70 -11.50 24.07
C LYS A 212 11.78 -11.84 22.89
N ALA A 213 11.77 -10.98 21.87
CA ALA A 213 10.96 -11.17 20.68
C ALA A 213 11.48 -12.35 19.83
N PRO A 214 10.61 -13.24 19.34
CA PRO A 214 11.00 -14.29 18.40
C PRO A 214 11.31 -13.67 17.02
N ALA A 215 12.23 -14.25 16.25
CA ALA A 215 12.63 -13.68 14.94
C ALA A 215 11.44 -13.45 13.99
N VAL A 216 10.42 -14.31 14.05
CA VAL A 216 9.20 -14.19 13.26
C VAL A 216 8.40 -12.90 13.53
N SER A 217 8.57 -12.25 14.69
CA SER A 217 7.86 -11.00 15.00
C SER A 217 8.34 -9.82 14.16
N GLN A 218 9.53 -9.90 13.56
CA GLN A 218 10.11 -8.91 12.65
C GLN A 218 9.90 -9.27 11.17
N SER A 219 9.40 -10.49 10.90
CA SER A 219 9.17 -10.98 9.55
C SER A 219 7.85 -10.44 8.97
N GLN A 220 7.85 -10.15 7.68
CA GLN A 220 6.67 -9.68 6.99
C GLN A 220 5.71 -10.85 6.69
N SER A 221 4.41 -10.63 6.91
CA SER A 221 3.39 -11.65 6.67
C SER A 221 3.31 -12.03 5.20
N LYS A 222 2.98 -13.31 4.91
CA LYS A 222 2.62 -13.75 3.55
C LYS A 222 1.50 -12.85 3.00
N GLY A 223 1.58 -12.55 1.71
CA GLY A 223 0.64 -11.65 1.05
C GLY A 223 0.85 -10.16 1.31
N ILE A 224 1.97 -9.78 1.94
CA ILE A 224 2.44 -8.39 1.97
C ILE A 224 3.82 -8.32 1.34
N GLN A 225 3.92 -7.70 0.17
CA GLN A 225 5.19 -7.45 -0.50
C GLN A 225 5.84 -6.22 0.12
N LYS A 226 7.09 -6.35 0.60
CA LYS A 226 7.86 -5.22 1.15
C LYS A 226 8.05 -4.15 0.08
N GLU A 227 7.73 -2.91 0.42
CA GLU A 227 7.95 -1.76 -0.46
C GLU A 227 8.73 -0.66 0.25
N GLN A 228 9.44 0.13 -0.54
CA GLN A 228 10.13 1.34 -0.11
C GLN A 228 9.85 2.45 -1.12
N GLY A 229 8.57 2.79 -1.28
CA GLY A 229 8.12 3.77 -2.27
C GLY A 229 8.57 5.20 -1.94
N PRO A 230 8.64 6.09 -2.95
CA PRO A 230 8.91 7.51 -2.73
C PRO A 230 7.76 8.17 -1.95
N SER A 231 8.05 9.31 -1.32
CA SER A 231 7.00 10.11 -0.67
C SER A 231 6.07 10.72 -1.73
N ARG A 232 4.75 10.58 -1.53
CA ARG A 232 3.72 11.07 -2.46
C ARG A 232 2.47 11.54 -1.73
N PHE A 233 1.55 12.18 -2.44
CA PHE A 233 0.21 12.39 -1.91
C PHE A 233 -0.49 11.02 -1.70
N PRO A 234 -1.05 10.73 -0.52
CA PRO A 234 -1.60 9.40 -0.21
C PRO A 234 -2.94 9.09 -0.89
N GLY A 235 -3.57 10.05 -1.58
CA GLY A 235 -4.90 9.88 -2.19
C GLY A 235 -6.02 10.48 -1.34
N PHE A 236 -7.19 10.70 -1.94
CA PHE A 236 -8.37 11.26 -1.27
C PHE A 236 -9.19 10.24 -0.46
N THR A 237 -8.95 8.95 -0.73
CA THR A 237 -9.56 7.78 -0.07
C THR A 237 -8.58 7.08 0.87
N SER A 238 -7.42 7.71 1.14
CA SER A 238 -6.43 7.19 2.08
C SER A 238 -7.06 6.88 3.44
N GLY A 239 -6.90 5.66 3.93
CA GLY A 239 -7.44 5.18 5.19
C GLY A 239 -8.93 4.86 5.16
N GLN A 240 -9.58 4.81 3.99
CA GLN A 240 -11.00 4.48 3.88
C GLN A 240 -11.31 3.05 4.36
N SER A 241 -10.33 2.14 4.30
CA SER A 241 -10.45 0.78 4.81
C SER A 241 -9.56 0.55 6.03
N THR A 242 -9.19 1.62 6.73
CA THR A 242 -8.35 1.58 7.92
C THR A 242 -9.07 2.18 9.12
N HIS A 243 -8.99 1.46 10.24
CA HIS A 243 -9.48 1.88 11.54
C HIS A 243 -8.31 2.01 12.50
N GLU A 244 -8.28 3.09 13.27
CA GLU A 244 -7.11 3.46 14.06
C GLU A 244 -7.53 3.86 15.46
N ALA A 245 -6.70 3.54 16.45
CA ALA A 245 -6.89 4.00 17.80
C ALA A 245 -5.55 4.13 18.54
N VAL A 246 -5.49 5.08 19.47
CA VAL A 246 -4.50 5.06 20.54
C VAL A 246 -5.10 4.29 21.70
N VAL A 247 -4.54 3.12 21.98
CA VAL A 247 -4.98 2.22 23.03
C VAL A 247 -4.23 2.52 24.32
N ARG A 248 -4.98 2.82 25.39
CA ARG A 248 -4.47 3.03 26.74
C ARG A 248 -4.62 1.77 27.58
N PHE A 249 -3.57 1.39 28.27
CA PHE A 249 -3.57 0.20 29.11
C PHE A 249 -3.75 0.59 30.58
N PRO A 250 -4.60 -0.12 31.34
CA PRO A 250 -4.90 0.21 32.74
C PRO A 250 -3.82 -0.28 33.71
N ASP A 251 -2.76 -0.94 33.24
CA ASP A 251 -1.73 -1.55 34.07
C ASP A 251 -0.72 -0.56 34.67
N GLY A 252 -0.75 0.70 34.22
CA GLY A 252 0.20 1.74 34.61
C GLY A 252 1.65 1.48 34.17
N LYS A 253 1.91 0.39 33.44
CA LYS A 253 3.25 -0.05 33.02
C LYS A 253 3.42 0.06 31.52
N SER A 254 2.38 -0.31 30.76
CA SER A 254 2.39 -0.28 29.31
C SER A 254 2.08 1.15 28.85
N PRO A 255 2.97 1.79 28.05
CA PRO A 255 2.65 3.08 27.48
C PRO A 255 1.44 2.95 26.53
N PRO A 256 0.75 4.06 26.21
CA PRO A 256 -0.24 4.04 25.13
C PRO A 256 0.38 3.50 23.84
N ILE A 257 -0.38 2.71 23.09
CA ILE A 257 0.07 2.11 21.83
C ILE A 257 -0.87 2.57 20.73
N TYR A 258 -0.33 3.08 19.63
CA TYR A 258 -1.10 3.33 18.42
C TYR A 258 -1.29 2.01 17.68
N ILE A 259 -2.54 1.69 17.32
CA ILE A 259 -2.91 0.50 16.56
C ILE A 259 -3.70 0.96 15.34
N SER A 260 -3.27 0.51 14.16
CA SER A 260 -3.98 0.64 12.89
C SER A 260 -4.40 -0.76 12.41
N VAL A 261 -5.67 -0.90 12.04
CA VAL A 261 -6.27 -2.13 11.52
C VAL A 261 -6.82 -1.84 10.13
N THR A 262 -6.23 -2.45 9.12
CA THR A 262 -6.63 -2.31 7.72
C THR A 262 -7.37 -3.55 7.25
N GLU A 263 -8.54 -3.36 6.64
CA GLU A 263 -9.30 -4.41 5.97
C GLU A 263 -8.68 -4.72 4.60
N VAL A 264 -8.55 -6.01 4.28
CA VAL A 264 -8.09 -6.47 2.96
C VAL A 264 -9.21 -6.26 1.95
N SER A 265 -9.00 -5.37 0.98
CA SER A 265 -9.98 -5.08 -0.05
C SER A 265 -9.98 -6.16 -1.14
N THR A 266 -11.17 -6.57 -1.55
CA THR A 266 -11.39 -7.39 -2.76
C THR A 266 -11.05 -6.60 -4.03
N PRO A 267 -10.73 -7.27 -5.16
CA PRO A 267 -10.48 -6.58 -6.43
C PRO A 267 -11.57 -5.58 -6.84
N ASP A 268 -12.84 -5.93 -6.64
CA ASP A 268 -13.98 -5.05 -6.93
C ASP A 268 -14.02 -3.81 -6.02
N GLN A 269 -13.69 -3.96 -4.74
CA GLN A 269 -13.58 -2.82 -3.82
C GLN A 269 -12.41 -1.92 -4.20
N VAL A 270 -11.26 -2.49 -4.56
CA VAL A 270 -10.10 -1.70 -5.00
C VAL A 270 -10.42 -0.93 -6.27
N LYS A 271 -11.09 -1.56 -7.24
CA LYS A 271 -11.55 -0.90 -8.46
C LYS A 271 -12.50 0.27 -8.17
N LYS A 272 -13.50 0.08 -7.31
CA LYS A 272 -14.41 1.16 -6.88
C LYS A 272 -13.67 2.31 -6.21
N ARG A 273 -12.68 2.01 -5.36
CA ARG A 273 -11.85 3.06 -4.74
C ARG A 273 -10.97 3.78 -5.75
N GLN A 274 -10.42 3.06 -6.73
CA GLN A 274 -9.64 3.67 -7.80
C GLN A 274 -10.50 4.61 -8.68
N GLU A 275 -11.73 4.23 -8.99
CA GLU A 275 -12.69 5.09 -9.69
C GLU A 275 -13.05 6.33 -8.86
N GLU A 276 -13.25 6.17 -7.54
CA GLU A 276 -13.49 7.29 -6.63
C GLU A 276 -12.27 8.24 -6.53
N GLU A 277 -11.06 7.71 -6.46
CA GLU A 277 -9.83 8.49 -6.48
C GLU A 277 -9.70 9.32 -7.75
N LYS A 278 -9.94 8.69 -8.92
CA LYS A 278 -9.96 9.39 -10.21
C LYS A 278 -11.00 10.49 -10.22
N ARG A 279 -12.23 10.20 -9.75
CA ARG A 279 -13.32 11.18 -9.67
C ARG A 279 -12.96 12.37 -8.77
N ARG A 280 -12.41 12.12 -7.58
CA ARG A 280 -12.02 13.18 -6.63
C ARG A 280 -10.82 13.98 -7.12
N THR A 281 -9.86 13.33 -7.78
CA THR A 281 -8.71 13.99 -8.39
C THR A 281 -9.15 14.91 -9.52
N LEU A 282 -10.07 14.47 -10.39
CA LEU A 282 -10.65 15.32 -11.43
C LEU A 282 -11.44 16.49 -10.84
N ALA A 283 -12.29 16.24 -9.84
CA ALA A 283 -13.03 17.30 -9.16
C ALA A 283 -12.12 18.31 -8.47
N TRP A 284 -11.02 17.85 -7.84
CA TRP A 284 -10.01 18.73 -7.28
C TRP A 284 -9.30 19.52 -8.38
N ALA A 285 -8.89 18.88 -9.48
CA ALA A 285 -8.18 19.54 -10.58
C ALA A 285 -9.02 20.65 -11.24
N LEU A 286 -10.32 20.42 -11.44
CA LEU A 286 -11.25 21.42 -11.97
C LEU A 286 -11.37 22.65 -11.06
N ASN A 287 -11.29 22.44 -9.74
CA ASN A 287 -11.39 23.52 -8.75
C ASN A 287 -10.03 24.15 -8.40
N ASN A 288 -8.92 23.54 -8.80
CA ASN A 288 -7.56 23.99 -8.50
C ASN A 288 -6.70 23.97 -9.78
N PRO A 289 -7.06 24.73 -10.83
CA PRO A 289 -6.45 24.61 -12.16
C PRO A 289 -4.95 24.93 -12.19
N VAL A 290 -4.50 25.89 -11.39
CA VAL A 290 -3.06 26.22 -11.26
C VAL A 290 -2.29 25.05 -10.67
N ASP A 291 -2.83 24.44 -9.62
CA ASP A 291 -2.17 23.33 -8.94
C ASP A 291 -2.19 22.05 -9.79
N ALA A 292 -3.28 21.82 -10.52
CA ALA A 292 -3.40 20.75 -11.49
C ALA A 292 -2.38 20.91 -12.62
N ALA A 293 -2.25 22.13 -13.19
CA ALA A 293 -1.26 22.42 -14.21
C ALA A 293 0.18 22.29 -13.68
N ALA A 294 0.43 22.65 -12.42
CA ALA A 294 1.74 22.48 -11.78
C ALA A 294 2.11 20.99 -11.62
N LYS A 295 1.14 20.16 -11.22
CA LYS A 295 1.32 18.70 -11.18
C LYS A 295 1.60 18.14 -12.57
N GLU A 296 0.82 18.52 -13.58
CA GLU A 296 1.00 18.07 -14.96
C GLU A 296 2.37 18.45 -15.52
N ASP A 297 2.82 19.68 -15.26
CA ASP A 297 4.15 20.15 -15.68
C ASP A 297 5.29 19.36 -15.05
N LYS A 298 5.14 19.07 -13.76
CA LYS A 298 6.07 18.23 -13.05
C LYS A 298 6.10 16.81 -13.61
N ASP A 299 4.94 16.18 -13.78
CA ASP A 299 4.84 14.82 -14.30
C ASP A 299 5.45 14.73 -15.72
N ALA A 300 5.23 15.76 -16.55
CA ALA A 300 5.85 15.86 -17.87
C ALA A 300 7.39 16.01 -17.79
N GLY A 301 7.90 16.75 -16.80
CA GLY A 301 9.34 16.87 -16.53
C GLY A 301 9.97 15.54 -16.09
N ASP A 302 9.31 14.83 -15.18
CA ASP A 302 9.75 13.51 -14.72
C ASP A 302 9.70 12.48 -15.87
N GLU A 303 8.68 12.51 -16.74
CA GLU A 303 8.61 11.70 -17.96
C GLU A 303 9.75 12.02 -18.94
N LEU A 304 10.05 13.30 -19.16
CA LEU A 304 11.16 13.72 -20.04
C LEU A 304 12.51 13.23 -19.51
N SER A 305 12.75 13.35 -18.21
CA SER A 305 13.97 12.86 -17.55
C SER A 305 14.13 11.34 -17.71
N ARG A 306 13.05 10.57 -17.53
CA ARG A 306 13.07 9.11 -17.80
C ARG A 306 13.41 8.80 -19.26
N ALA A 307 12.78 9.51 -20.21
CA ALA A 307 13.06 9.32 -21.63
C ALA A 307 14.52 9.66 -22.00
N GLN A 308 15.13 10.66 -21.35
CA GLN A 308 16.56 10.95 -21.48
C GLN A 308 17.42 9.79 -20.94
N GLY A 309 17.06 9.24 -19.78
CA GLY A 309 17.72 8.06 -19.22
C GLY A 309 17.63 6.84 -20.15
N ASP A 310 16.52 6.66 -20.86
CA ASP A 310 16.34 5.55 -21.81
C ASP A 310 17.20 5.72 -23.06
N ILE A 311 17.45 6.95 -23.53
CA ILE A 311 18.45 7.22 -24.58
C ILE A 311 19.84 6.78 -24.12
N VAL A 312 20.25 7.12 -22.89
CA VAL A 312 21.56 6.73 -22.35
C VAL A 312 21.70 5.20 -22.30
N LYS A 313 20.67 4.49 -21.84
CA LYS A 313 20.64 3.02 -21.83
C LYS A 313 20.72 2.44 -23.24
N ALA A 314 19.98 3.00 -24.20
CA ALA A 314 20.01 2.55 -25.60
C ALA A 314 21.39 2.78 -26.24
N GLN A 315 22.03 3.92 -25.96
CA GLN A 315 23.39 4.20 -26.42
C GLN A 315 24.42 3.23 -25.82
N ALA A 316 24.29 2.91 -24.52
CA ALA A 316 25.14 1.90 -23.88
C ALA A 316 24.96 0.51 -24.51
N ARG A 317 23.72 0.14 -24.88
CA ARG A 317 23.43 -1.10 -25.61
C ARG A 317 24.12 -1.14 -26.97
N ILE A 318 24.06 -0.05 -27.75
CA ILE A 318 24.78 0.07 -29.03
C ILE A 318 26.28 -0.08 -28.83
N ASN A 319 26.86 0.64 -27.87
CA ASN A 319 28.30 0.57 -27.62
C ASN A 319 28.75 -0.86 -27.30
N LYS A 320 27.97 -1.58 -26.47
CA LYS A 320 28.22 -2.99 -26.16
C LYS A 320 28.12 -3.89 -27.40
N ALA A 321 27.10 -3.68 -28.23
CA ALA A 321 26.93 -4.44 -29.47
C ALA A 321 28.09 -4.20 -30.46
N VAL A 322 28.48 -2.94 -30.65
CA VAL A 322 29.60 -2.54 -31.52
C VAL A 322 30.93 -3.13 -31.04
N GLN A 323 31.18 -3.16 -29.72
CA GLN A 323 32.38 -3.78 -29.16
C GLN A 323 32.42 -5.30 -29.31
N ALA A 324 31.26 -5.97 -29.30
CA ALA A 324 31.18 -7.43 -29.44
C ALA A 324 31.49 -7.92 -30.86
N ILE A 325 31.13 -7.15 -31.89
CA ILE A 325 31.31 -7.51 -33.30
C ILE A 325 32.77 -7.90 -33.65
N PRO A 326 33.81 -7.07 -33.38
CA PRO A 326 35.17 -7.42 -33.74
C PRO A 326 35.68 -8.66 -32.98
N LEU A 327 35.26 -8.84 -31.73
CA LEU A 327 35.61 -10.03 -30.95
C LEU A 327 35.02 -11.30 -31.57
N ARG A 328 33.72 -11.28 -31.90
CA ARG A 328 33.06 -12.41 -32.56
C ARG A 328 33.59 -12.66 -33.97
N LYS A 329 33.99 -11.60 -34.67
CA LYS A 329 34.62 -11.72 -35.99
C LYS A 329 35.97 -12.43 -35.90
N SER A 330 36.82 -12.03 -34.95
CA SER A 330 38.10 -12.70 -34.69
C SER A 330 37.91 -14.18 -34.32
N GLU A 331 36.96 -14.47 -33.44
CA GLU A 331 36.59 -15.84 -33.04
C GLU A 331 36.16 -16.71 -34.24
N LEU A 332 35.40 -16.14 -35.16
CA LEU A 332 34.97 -16.81 -36.39
C LEU A 332 36.14 -17.02 -37.36
N ASP A 333 37.00 -16.02 -37.53
CA ASP A 333 38.16 -16.10 -38.42
C ASP A 333 39.17 -17.16 -37.94
N GLU A 334 39.40 -17.26 -36.63
CA GLU A 334 40.19 -18.33 -36.03
C GLU A 334 39.58 -19.72 -36.27
N SER A 335 38.26 -19.85 -36.09
CA SER A 335 37.57 -21.13 -36.31
C SER A 335 37.62 -21.54 -37.79
N ASN A 336 37.42 -20.59 -38.71
CA ASN A 336 37.58 -20.82 -40.15
C ASN A 336 39.01 -21.24 -40.51
N LYS A 337 40.04 -20.66 -39.89
CA LYS A 337 41.43 -21.10 -40.07
C LYS A 337 41.64 -22.55 -39.62
N ARG A 338 40.99 -23.00 -38.54
CA ARG A 338 41.03 -24.40 -38.10
C ARG A 338 40.35 -25.33 -39.11
N VAL A 339 39.23 -24.91 -39.70
CA VAL A 339 38.57 -25.65 -40.78
C VAL A 339 39.51 -25.83 -41.97
N GLU A 340 40.19 -24.77 -42.41
CA GLU A 340 41.14 -24.84 -43.53
C GLU A 340 42.34 -25.75 -43.23
N ASN A 341 42.88 -25.70 -42.01
CA ASN A 341 43.95 -26.61 -41.60
C ASN A 341 43.47 -28.07 -41.55
N ALA A 342 42.26 -28.32 -41.03
CA ALA A 342 41.69 -29.67 -40.99
C ALA A 342 41.41 -30.21 -42.41
N LYS A 343 40.95 -29.37 -43.34
CA LYS A 343 40.80 -29.74 -44.76
C LYS A 343 42.13 -30.16 -45.38
N LYS A 344 43.21 -29.39 -45.14
CA LYS A 344 44.55 -29.75 -45.62
C LYS A 344 45.00 -31.11 -45.06
N PHE A 345 44.76 -31.35 -43.77
CA PHE A 345 45.11 -32.63 -43.14
C PHE A 345 44.34 -33.82 -43.75
N VAL A 346 43.05 -33.64 -44.07
CA VAL A 346 42.27 -34.65 -44.81
C VAL A 346 42.88 -34.88 -46.20
N GLN A 347 43.25 -33.82 -46.93
CA GLN A 347 43.87 -33.94 -48.26
C GLN A 347 45.20 -34.70 -48.23
N GLU A 348 46.07 -34.42 -47.25
CA GLU A 348 47.37 -35.10 -47.09
C GLU A 348 47.22 -36.60 -46.79
N THR A 349 46.14 -36.97 -46.09
CA THR A 349 45.85 -38.35 -45.68
C THR A 349 44.95 -39.10 -46.66
N LEU A 350 44.41 -38.42 -47.68
CA LEU A 350 43.45 -38.96 -48.65
C LEU A 350 43.96 -40.20 -49.38
N LYS A 351 45.28 -40.30 -49.59
CA LYS A 351 45.94 -41.47 -50.20
C LYS A 351 45.69 -42.78 -49.44
N TYR A 352 45.30 -42.73 -48.17
CA TYR A 352 44.99 -43.91 -47.35
C TYR A 352 43.48 -44.20 -47.25
N ALA A 353 42.62 -43.46 -47.97
CA ALA A 353 41.17 -43.55 -47.82
C ALA A 353 40.60 -44.93 -48.20
N HIS A 354 41.20 -45.60 -49.20
CA HIS A 354 40.72 -46.89 -49.74
C HIS A 354 41.50 -48.12 -49.24
N ASP A 355 42.53 -47.95 -48.41
CA ASP A 355 43.34 -49.04 -47.87
C ASP A 355 43.08 -49.25 -46.38
N GLN A 356 42.02 -50.01 -46.07
CA GLN A 356 41.56 -50.25 -44.70
C GLN A 356 42.58 -50.99 -43.82
N SER A 357 43.55 -51.67 -44.44
CA SER A 357 44.57 -52.46 -43.73
C SER A 357 45.79 -51.61 -43.32
N HIS A 358 46.00 -50.48 -43.99
CA HIS A 358 47.13 -49.60 -43.74
C HIS A 358 46.92 -48.73 -42.49
N PRO A 359 47.90 -48.60 -41.57
CA PRO A 359 47.77 -47.78 -40.36
C PRO A 359 47.34 -46.33 -40.61
N GLY A 360 47.72 -45.77 -41.78
CA GLY A 360 47.31 -44.44 -42.25
C GLY A 360 45.82 -44.26 -42.49
N HIS A 361 45.04 -45.33 -42.67
CA HIS A 361 43.58 -45.24 -42.81
C HIS A 361 42.91 -44.71 -41.53
N ARG A 362 43.41 -45.10 -40.35
CA ARG A 362 42.94 -44.54 -39.07
C ARG A 362 43.24 -43.05 -38.95
N VAL A 363 44.39 -42.60 -39.48
CA VAL A 363 44.77 -41.18 -39.50
C VAL A 363 43.84 -40.39 -40.42
N PHE A 364 43.46 -40.95 -41.58
CA PHE A 364 42.45 -40.37 -42.47
C PHE A 364 41.08 -40.24 -41.79
N GLN A 365 40.60 -41.29 -41.10
CA GLN A 365 39.34 -41.24 -40.35
C GLN A 365 39.38 -40.17 -39.25
N GLN A 366 40.49 -40.07 -38.51
CA GLN A 366 40.68 -39.04 -37.49
C GLN A 366 40.71 -37.63 -38.10
N ALA A 367 41.35 -37.43 -39.27
CA ALA A 367 41.34 -36.17 -39.99
C ALA A 367 39.91 -35.74 -40.37
N GLY A 368 39.10 -36.69 -40.86
CA GLY A 368 37.68 -36.45 -41.17
C GLY A 368 36.85 -36.06 -39.94
N TYR A 369 37.06 -36.72 -38.80
CA TYR A 369 36.40 -36.37 -37.54
C TYR A 369 36.78 -34.96 -37.06
N GLN A 370 38.07 -34.61 -37.10
CA GLN A 370 38.56 -33.28 -36.74
C GLN A 370 37.99 -32.18 -37.64
N LEU A 371 37.87 -32.45 -38.95
CA LEU A 371 37.21 -31.56 -39.89
C LEU A 371 35.73 -31.34 -39.52
N GLY A 372 35.01 -32.41 -39.19
CA GLY A 372 33.61 -32.32 -38.76
C GLY A 372 33.43 -31.44 -37.52
N LEU A 373 34.27 -31.64 -36.49
CA LEU A 373 34.25 -30.80 -35.29
C LEU A 373 34.58 -29.33 -35.59
N ALA A 374 35.59 -29.07 -36.42
CA ALA A 374 35.98 -27.71 -36.80
C ALA A 374 34.85 -27.01 -37.58
N GLN A 375 34.16 -27.72 -38.48
CA GLN A 375 33.01 -27.19 -39.22
C GLN A 375 31.83 -26.86 -38.30
N GLU A 376 31.56 -27.71 -37.30
CA GLU A 376 30.49 -27.46 -36.33
C GLU A 376 30.80 -26.23 -35.45
N ASP A 377 32.04 -26.09 -34.97
CA ASP A 377 32.48 -24.89 -34.23
C ASP A 377 32.38 -23.64 -35.10
N ALA A 378 32.86 -23.67 -36.34
CA ALA A 378 32.77 -22.54 -37.26
C ALA A 378 31.31 -22.11 -37.50
N LYS A 379 30.39 -23.07 -37.67
CA LYS A 379 28.94 -22.79 -37.78
C LYS A 379 28.38 -22.11 -36.52
N LYS A 380 28.78 -22.57 -35.33
CA LYS A 380 28.39 -21.94 -34.06
C LYS A 380 28.93 -20.51 -33.95
N ARG A 381 30.19 -20.28 -34.32
CA ARG A 381 30.81 -18.93 -34.32
C ARG A 381 30.16 -18.01 -35.36
N GLN A 382 29.81 -18.52 -36.53
CA GLN A 382 29.09 -17.77 -37.56
C GLN A 382 27.74 -17.30 -37.02
N THR A 383 26.97 -18.21 -36.40
CA THR A 383 25.68 -17.87 -35.78
C THR A 383 25.83 -16.81 -34.68
N ALA A 384 26.88 -16.90 -33.86
CA ALA A 384 27.15 -15.91 -32.81
C ALA A 384 27.55 -14.53 -33.38
N TYR A 385 28.30 -14.51 -34.48
CA TYR A 385 28.65 -13.29 -35.20
C TYR A 385 27.42 -12.64 -35.83
N ASP A 386 26.59 -13.42 -36.54
CA ASP A 386 25.35 -12.94 -37.17
C ASP A 386 24.36 -12.41 -36.12
N ALA A 387 24.25 -13.09 -34.97
CA ALA A 387 23.47 -12.61 -33.84
C ALA A 387 23.98 -11.27 -33.29
N SER A 388 25.30 -11.04 -33.28
CA SER A 388 25.88 -9.76 -32.83
C SER A 388 25.62 -8.63 -33.83
N LEU A 389 25.64 -8.92 -35.13
CA LEU A 389 25.23 -7.96 -36.17
C LEU A 389 23.75 -7.60 -36.03
N LYS A 390 22.89 -8.61 -35.83
CA LYS A 390 21.45 -8.39 -35.60
C LYS A 390 21.20 -7.54 -34.35
N GLU A 391 21.90 -7.84 -33.25
CA GLU A 391 21.77 -7.09 -32.00
C GLU A 391 22.17 -5.62 -32.17
N LYS A 392 23.19 -5.32 -32.97
CA LYS A 392 23.54 -3.93 -33.31
C LYS A 392 22.37 -3.22 -34.00
N VAL A 393 21.77 -3.84 -35.02
CA VAL A 393 20.62 -3.26 -35.75
C VAL A 393 19.42 -3.05 -34.83
N ASP A 394 19.11 -4.03 -33.98
CA ASP A 394 18.02 -3.93 -33.01
C ASP A 394 18.29 -2.83 -31.95
N ALA A 395 19.55 -2.65 -31.54
CA ALA A 395 19.95 -1.60 -30.62
C ALA A 395 19.86 -0.20 -31.27
N GLU A 396 20.26 -0.06 -32.54
CA GLU A 396 20.10 1.18 -33.32
C GLU A 396 18.61 1.55 -33.47
N LYS A 397 17.76 0.57 -33.77
CA LYS A 397 16.30 0.77 -33.83
C LYS A 397 15.74 1.19 -32.47
N ALA A 398 16.18 0.56 -31.38
CA ALA A 398 15.76 0.93 -30.03
C ALA A 398 16.18 2.36 -29.65
N LEU A 399 17.38 2.80 -30.06
CA LEU A 399 17.81 4.20 -29.87
C LEU A 399 16.92 5.17 -30.66
N SER A 400 16.60 4.87 -31.93
CA SER A 400 15.70 5.70 -32.73
C SER A 400 14.33 5.86 -32.05
N VAL A 401 13.75 4.77 -31.52
CA VAL A 401 12.50 4.81 -30.76
C VAL A 401 12.63 5.65 -29.49
N ALA A 402 13.72 5.52 -28.74
CA ALA A 402 13.97 6.30 -27.53
C ALA A 402 14.12 7.80 -27.83
N VAL A 403 14.80 8.16 -28.92
CA VAL A 403 14.96 9.55 -29.38
C VAL A 403 13.61 10.17 -29.75
N GLU A 404 12.78 9.45 -30.50
CA GLU A 404 11.45 9.95 -30.89
C GLU A 404 10.53 10.09 -29.67
N SER A 405 10.55 9.11 -28.75
CA SER A 405 9.84 9.21 -27.46
C SER A 405 10.26 10.44 -26.67
N ARG A 406 11.57 10.71 -26.53
CA ARG A 406 12.06 11.91 -25.85
C ARG A 406 11.56 13.18 -26.50
N LYS A 407 11.54 13.26 -27.84
CA LYS A 407 11.03 14.43 -28.57
C LYS A 407 9.55 14.69 -28.26
N GLN A 408 8.73 13.65 -28.21
CA GLN A 408 7.33 13.75 -27.81
C GLN A 408 7.18 14.23 -26.36
N LYS A 409 7.99 13.69 -25.43
CA LYS A 409 7.99 14.13 -24.03
C LYS A 409 8.45 15.57 -23.86
N GLU A 410 9.40 16.02 -24.66
CA GLU A 410 9.89 17.40 -24.66
C GLU A 410 8.79 18.38 -25.12
N GLN A 411 8.05 18.03 -26.16
CA GLN A 411 6.89 18.80 -26.61
C GLN A 411 5.80 18.85 -25.53
N LYS A 412 5.50 17.71 -24.89
CA LYS A 412 4.55 17.65 -23.76
C LYS A 412 4.99 18.56 -22.61
N LYS A 413 6.27 18.59 -22.25
CA LYS A 413 6.82 19.47 -21.21
C LYS A 413 6.67 20.95 -21.57
N LYS A 414 6.96 21.33 -22.82
CA LYS A 414 6.77 22.72 -23.29
C LYS A 414 5.29 23.13 -23.22
N ALA A 415 4.38 22.24 -23.63
CA ALA A 415 2.95 22.49 -23.57
C ALA A 415 2.43 22.61 -22.12
N SER A 416 2.88 21.76 -21.20
CA SER A 416 2.49 21.81 -19.79
C SER A 416 3.02 23.06 -19.09
N GLU A 417 4.23 23.50 -19.43
CA GLU A 417 4.85 24.70 -18.87
C GLU A 417 4.11 25.96 -19.31
N GLN A 418 3.75 26.02 -20.59
CA GLN A 418 2.92 27.09 -21.14
C GLN A 418 1.54 27.12 -20.46
N LYS A 419 0.88 25.95 -20.35
CA LYS A 419 -0.41 25.82 -19.65
C LYS A 419 -0.33 26.31 -18.20
N LEU A 420 0.72 25.94 -17.47
CA LEU A 420 0.95 26.42 -16.10
C LEU A 420 1.14 27.94 -16.05
N ALA A 421 1.90 28.52 -16.98
CA ALA A 421 2.09 29.96 -17.07
C ALA A 421 0.76 30.68 -17.35
N ASP A 422 -0.08 30.14 -18.24
CA ASP A 422 -1.37 30.72 -18.60
C ASP A 422 -2.38 30.63 -17.44
N GLU A 423 -2.46 29.49 -16.74
CA GLU A 423 -3.30 29.37 -15.54
C GLU A 423 -2.84 30.32 -14.42
N LYS A 424 -1.53 30.53 -14.25
CA LYS A 424 -1.00 31.49 -13.26
C LYS A 424 -1.35 32.94 -13.57
N LYS A 425 -1.48 33.31 -14.85
CA LYS A 425 -1.82 34.66 -15.31
C LYS A 425 -3.31 35.00 -15.16
N LYS A 426 -4.20 34.01 -15.10
CA LYS A 426 -5.65 34.27 -14.97
C LYS A 426 -5.95 35.03 -13.68
N PRO A 427 -6.83 36.05 -13.71
CA PRO A 427 -7.24 36.77 -12.50
C PRO A 427 -7.86 35.81 -11.49
N ARG A 428 -7.28 35.74 -10.30
CA ARG A 428 -7.77 34.90 -9.21
C ARG A 428 -8.53 35.77 -8.23
N LYS A 429 -9.79 35.42 -7.95
CA LYS A 429 -10.38 35.79 -6.67
C LYS A 429 -9.54 35.02 -5.63
N GLY A 430 -8.84 35.73 -4.75
CA GLY A 430 -8.13 35.08 -3.64
C GLY A 430 -9.10 34.23 -2.81
N ALA A 431 -8.61 33.53 -1.78
CA ALA A 431 -9.49 32.99 -0.77
C ALA A 431 -10.25 34.17 -0.13
N LYS A 432 -11.43 34.51 -0.67
CA LYS A 432 -12.39 35.36 0.01
C LYS A 432 -12.73 34.63 1.30
N ASP A 433 -12.75 35.35 2.41
CA ASP A 433 -13.16 34.85 3.70
C ASP A 433 -14.42 33.98 3.56
N TYR A 434 -14.38 32.81 4.20
CA TYR A 434 -15.36 31.74 4.07
C TYR A 434 -16.71 32.22 4.62
N GLY A 435 -17.51 32.91 3.80
CA GLY A 435 -18.78 33.51 4.21
C GLY A 435 -19.37 34.62 3.33
N HIS A 436 -18.72 35.00 2.22
CA HIS A 436 -19.16 36.17 1.45
C HIS A 436 -19.97 35.88 0.17
N ASP A 437 -19.98 34.63 -0.32
CA ASP A 437 -20.82 34.25 -1.47
C ASP A 437 -22.09 33.50 -1.04
N TYR A 438 -22.16 33.07 0.23
CA TYR A 438 -23.28 32.31 0.79
C TYR A 438 -23.53 32.71 2.24
N HIS A 439 -24.80 32.79 2.61
CA HIS A 439 -25.21 33.06 3.99
C HIS A 439 -24.88 31.88 4.91
N PRO A 440 -24.28 32.14 6.09
CA PRO A 440 -23.92 31.10 7.04
C PRO A 440 -25.16 30.38 7.55
N VAL A 441 -25.04 29.07 7.77
CA VAL A 441 -26.14 28.26 8.30
C VAL A 441 -26.46 28.74 9.72
N PRO A 442 -27.71 29.11 10.04
CA PRO A 442 -28.08 29.51 11.39
C PRO A 442 -27.95 28.32 12.34
N LYS A 443 -27.59 28.58 13.59
CA LYS A 443 -27.68 27.55 14.64
C LYS A 443 -29.15 27.24 14.88
N THR A 444 -29.45 26.01 15.29
CA THR A 444 -30.84 25.61 15.57
C THR A 444 -31.51 26.55 16.57
N ASP A 445 -30.79 26.97 17.60
CA ASP A 445 -31.31 27.85 18.65
C ASP A 445 -31.51 29.30 18.17
N GLU A 446 -30.91 29.69 17.05
CA GLU A 446 -31.06 31.00 16.41
C GLU A 446 -32.30 31.04 15.50
N ILE A 447 -32.87 29.88 15.13
CA ILE A 447 -34.09 29.80 14.33
C ILE A 447 -35.29 29.99 15.25
N LYS A 448 -36.04 31.09 15.07
CA LYS A 448 -37.21 31.43 15.90
C LYS A 448 -38.49 31.46 15.08
N GLY A 449 -39.63 31.47 15.76
CA GLY A 449 -40.96 31.64 15.13
C GLY A 449 -41.51 30.42 14.36
N LEU A 450 -40.78 29.30 14.31
CA LEU A 450 -41.20 28.07 13.62
C LEU A 450 -41.50 26.89 14.57
N GLY A 451 -41.64 27.19 15.87
CA GLY A 451 -41.81 26.19 16.94
C GLY A 451 -40.51 25.44 17.26
N ASP A 452 -40.63 24.32 17.98
CA ASP A 452 -39.47 23.47 18.32
C ASP A 452 -38.95 22.75 17.07
N LEU A 453 -37.66 22.98 16.76
CA LEU A 453 -36.98 22.38 15.63
C LEU A 453 -35.99 21.32 16.08
N THR A 454 -36.04 20.16 15.44
CA THR A 454 -35.05 19.08 15.63
C THR A 454 -34.20 18.93 14.39
N LYS A 455 -32.89 18.79 14.55
CA LYS A 455 -31.98 18.65 13.40
C LYS A 455 -32.24 17.33 12.67
N GLY A 456 -32.37 17.39 11.35
CA GLY A 456 -32.60 16.25 10.47
C GLY A 456 -31.37 15.88 9.66
N ALA A 457 -31.35 14.63 9.17
CA ALA A 457 -30.31 14.17 8.25
C ALA A 457 -30.42 14.93 6.90
N PRO A 458 -29.33 15.55 6.41
CA PRO A 458 -29.30 16.19 5.10
C PRO A 458 -29.55 15.17 3.97
N LYS A 459 -30.55 15.42 3.11
CA LYS A 459 -30.86 14.54 1.96
C LYS A 459 -30.78 15.26 0.61
N THR A 460 -31.26 16.49 0.52
CA THR A 460 -31.28 17.27 -0.74
C THR A 460 -29.89 17.77 -1.14
N PRO A 461 -29.39 17.51 -2.36
CA PRO A 461 -28.11 18.05 -2.84
C PRO A 461 -28.09 19.58 -2.95
N LYS A 462 -26.93 20.21 -2.76
CA LYS A 462 -26.71 21.63 -3.10
C LYS A 462 -26.50 21.78 -4.62
N GLN A 463 -26.98 22.87 -5.21
CA GLN A 463 -26.97 23.06 -6.68
C GLN A 463 -25.59 23.43 -7.26
N ASN A 464 -24.71 24.10 -6.49
CA ASN A 464 -23.41 24.59 -6.98
C ASN A 464 -22.24 24.26 -6.02
N GLY A 465 -22.18 23.04 -5.48
CA GLY A 465 -21.08 22.63 -4.62
C GLY A 465 -21.21 21.22 -4.06
N GLY A 466 -20.19 20.76 -3.34
CA GLY A 466 -20.22 19.50 -2.62
C GLY A 466 -21.13 19.58 -1.37
N GLY A 467 -21.95 18.55 -1.16
CA GLY A 467 -22.74 18.37 0.06
C GLY A 467 -24.25 18.49 -0.11
N LYS A 468 -24.96 18.36 1.02
CA LYS A 468 -26.42 18.36 1.09
C LYS A 468 -26.92 19.55 1.91
N ARG A 469 -28.15 19.99 1.67
CA ARG A 469 -28.78 21.09 2.40
C ARG A 469 -29.01 20.69 3.87
N PRO A 470 -28.55 21.49 4.85
CA PRO A 470 -28.92 21.32 6.25
C PRO A 470 -30.44 21.27 6.39
N ARG A 471 -30.94 20.38 7.25
CA ARG A 471 -32.36 20.07 7.39
C ARG A 471 -32.78 20.11 8.86
N TRP A 472 -34.00 20.57 9.11
CA TRP A 472 -34.69 20.48 10.40
C TRP A 472 -36.10 19.94 10.21
N TYR A 473 -36.61 19.29 11.25
CA TYR A 473 -38.00 18.89 11.38
C TYR A 473 -38.69 19.77 12.40
N GLY A 474 -39.82 20.37 12.01
CA GLY A 474 -40.68 21.14 12.89
C GLY A 474 -42.08 20.54 12.98
N ASP A 475 -42.88 21.05 13.92
CA ASP A 475 -44.28 20.69 14.09
C ASP A 475 -44.49 19.17 14.16
N LYS A 476 -43.82 18.52 15.13
CA LYS A 476 -43.85 17.06 15.32
C LYS A 476 -43.47 16.27 14.06
N LYS A 477 -42.53 16.80 13.26
CA LYS A 477 -42.05 16.24 11.98
C LYS A 477 -43.07 16.29 10.84
N SER A 478 -44.15 17.06 10.96
CA SER A 478 -45.09 17.31 9.86
C SER A 478 -44.51 18.28 8.81
N LYS A 479 -43.51 19.08 9.20
CA LYS A 479 -42.81 20.06 8.35
C LYS A 479 -41.31 19.82 8.33
N ILE A 480 -40.72 20.05 7.18
CA ILE A 480 -39.27 19.98 6.93
C ILE A 480 -38.80 21.38 6.55
N TYR A 481 -37.71 21.84 7.13
CA TYR A 481 -37.08 23.11 6.76
C TYR A 481 -35.66 22.84 6.28
N GLU A 482 -35.27 23.38 5.13
CA GLU A 482 -33.90 23.27 4.60
C GLU A 482 -33.27 24.65 4.41
N TRP A 483 -31.99 24.77 4.73
CA TRP A 483 -31.28 26.05 4.56
C TRP A 483 -30.97 26.34 3.09
N ASP A 484 -31.43 27.47 2.59
CA ASP A 484 -30.97 28.05 1.33
C ASP A 484 -29.84 29.04 1.59
N SER A 485 -28.61 28.57 1.44
CA SER A 485 -27.42 29.39 1.65
C SER A 485 -27.23 30.48 0.60
N GLN A 486 -27.93 30.44 -0.54
CA GLN A 486 -27.83 31.51 -1.55
C GLN A 486 -28.61 32.75 -1.14
N HIS A 487 -29.75 32.56 -0.48
CA HIS A 487 -30.69 33.64 -0.16
C HIS A 487 -30.78 33.94 1.33
N GLY A 488 -30.17 33.11 2.19
CA GLY A 488 -30.20 33.32 3.64
C GLY A 488 -31.55 33.02 4.27
N GLU A 489 -32.35 32.13 3.67
CA GLU A 489 -33.71 31.81 4.07
C GLU A 489 -33.91 30.30 4.30
N LEU A 490 -34.92 29.95 5.11
CA LEU A 490 -35.35 28.57 5.32
C LEU A 490 -36.45 28.21 4.34
N GLU A 491 -36.20 27.16 3.56
CA GLU A 491 -37.15 26.60 2.61
C GLU A 491 -38.01 25.53 3.32
N GLY A 492 -39.31 25.80 3.47
CA GLY A 492 -40.25 24.90 4.13
C GLY A 492 -40.88 23.91 3.17
N TYR A 493 -41.06 22.67 3.61
CA TYR A 493 -41.70 21.58 2.86
C TYR A 493 -42.61 20.75 3.75
N ARG A 494 -43.68 20.22 3.16
CA ARG A 494 -44.60 19.31 3.84
C ARG A 494 -43.97 17.91 3.89
N ALA A 495 -43.95 17.29 5.07
CA ALA A 495 -43.28 16.00 5.24
C ALA A 495 -44.01 14.83 4.54
N SER A 496 -45.33 14.93 4.31
CA SER A 496 -46.13 13.85 3.72
C SER A 496 -45.87 13.64 2.23
N ASP A 497 -45.63 14.71 1.47
CA ASP A 497 -45.52 14.67 0.01
C ASP A 497 -44.33 15.47 -0.55
N GLY A 498 -43.62 16.21 0.30
CA GLY A 498 -42.48 17.04 -0.07
C GLY A 498 -42.86 18.34 -0.76
N SER A 499 -44.14 18.75 -0.77
CA SER A 499 -44.58 20.00 -1.41
C SER A 499 -43.94 21.21 -0.74
N HIS A 500 -43.48 22.19 -1.51
CA HIS A 500 -42.93 23.44 -0.98
C HIS A 500 -44.02 24.28 -0.29
N LEU A 501 -43.73 24.74 0.93
CA LEU A 501 -44.62 25.53 1.78
C LEU A 501 -44.28 27.03 1.77
N GLY A 502 -43.13 27.41 1.19
CA GLY A 502 -42.63 28.77 1.17
C GLY A 502 -41.24 28.92 1.76
N ALA A 503 -40.69 30.11 1.64
CA ALA A 503 -39.45 30.50 2.30
C ALA A 503 -39.75 31.30 3.57
N PHE A 504 -38.93 31.12 4.61
CA PHE A 504 -39.11 31.69 5.94
C PHE A 504 -37.82 32.36 6.41
N ASP A 505 -37.96 33.53 7.02
CA ASP A 505 -36.85 34.23 7.68
C ASP A 505 -36.43 33.47 8.95
N PRO A 506 -35.15 33.11 9.13
CA PRO A 506 -34.70 32.31 10.27
C PRO A 506 -34.84 33.05 11.62
N ALA A 507 -34.66 34.37 11.65
CA ALA A 507 -34.66 35.14 12.89
C ALA A 507 -36.06 35.37 13.47
N SER A 508 -37.08 35.41 12.61
CA SER A 508 -38.47 35.72 12.99
C SER A 508 -39.47 34.61 12.71
N GLY A 509 -39.14 33.65 11.84
CA GLY A 509 -40.06 32.62 11.35
C GLY A 509 -41.13 33.15 10.41
N LYS A 510 -41.06 34.44 10.02
CA LYS A 510 -42.02 35.04 9.08
C LYS A 510 -41.82 34.47 7.69
N GLN A 511 -42.92 34.16 7.03
CA GLN A 511 -42.89 33.72 5.65
C GLN A 511 -42.48 34.90 4.75
N VAL A 512 -41.37 34.75 4.03
CA VAL A 512 -40.84 35.73 3.07
C VAL A 512 -41.29 35.45 1.64
N LYS A 513 -41.60 34.20 1.31
CA LYS A 513 -42.18 33.80 0.02
C LYS A 513 -43.26 32.74 0.19
N GLY A 514 -44.31 32.83 -0.62
CA GLY A 514 -45.40 31.86 -0.67
C GLY A 514 -44.97 30.47 -1.18
N PRO A 515 -45.85 29.45 -1.06
CA PRO A 515 -45.65 28.14 -1.66
C PRO A 515 -45.38 28.24 -3.18
N ASP A 516 -44.48 27.40 -3.68
CA ASP A 516 -44.19 27.29 -5.12
C ASP A 516 -44.51 25.86 -5.57
N PRO A 517 -45.60 25.66 -6.33
CA PRO A 517 -46.00 24.32 -6.79
C PRO A 517 -44.95 23.59 -7.64
N LYS A 518 -44.00 24.31 -8.24
CA LYS A 518 -42.91 23.71 -9.03
C LYS A 518 -41.77 23.17 -8.17
N ARG A 519 -41.69 23.57 -6.90
CA ARG A 519 -40.63 23.16 -5.97
C ARG A 519 -41.15 22.06 -5.05
N ASN A 520 -40.39 20.97 -4.94
CA ASN A 520 -40.67 19.90 -4.00
C ASN A 520 -39.38 19.11 -3.67
N ILE A 521 -39.43 18.38 -2.55
CA ILE A 521 -38.37 17.48 -2.11
C ILE A 521 -38.85 16.03 -2.01
N LYS A 522 -39.88 15.63 -2.78
CA LYS A 522 -40.48 14.28 -2.69
C LYS A 522 -39.45 13.16 -2.85
N LYS A 523 -38.47 13.36 -3.74
CA LYS A 523 -37.34 12.44 -3.97
C LYS A 523 -36.39 12.29 -2.77
N TYR A 524 -36.47 13.21 -1.80
CA TYR A 524 -35.53 13.36 -0.70
C TYR A 524 -36.23 13.39 0.67
N LEU A 525 -37.47 12.91 0.78
CA LEU A 525 -38.16 12.78 2.07
C LEU A 525 -37.43 11.82 3.01
#